data_AF-A0A357KWB1-F1
#
_entry.id   AF-A0A357KWB1-F1
#
_cell.length_a   1.000
_cell.length_b   1.000
_cell.length_c   1.000
_cell.angle_alpha   90.00
_cell.angle_beta   90.00
_cell.angle_gamma   90.00
#
_symmetry.space_group_name_H-M   'P 1'
#
loop_
_entity.id
_entity.type
_entity.pdbx_description
1 polymer ?
#
loop_
_entity_poly.entity_id
_entity_poly.type
_entity_poly.pdbx_seq_one_letter_code
_entity_poly.pdbx_strand_id
1 'polypeptide(L)'
;IPSQTKLVDAIQHKLLCRWFLDLPLEEDWRTQEAFSMNRQRLELHDLCRNFFDRVVAEGIDRGLISPGHFTADGTLVRSLASQKRLRPIEGEKDDDDHGPRGRDTLVDSRGQKRSNATRRSTTDPEARRARKGLGKESHLCRSAHVLMETRSGLCLGVAVDTADGHAERRNADRRPAG
;
A
#
# COMPACT_ATOMS: atom_id res chain seq x y z
N ILE A 1 -7.54 -2.95 -3.21
CA ILE A 1 -8.21 -2.88 -1.90
C ILE A 1 -9.64 -3.36 -2.11
N PRO A 2 -10.12 -4.42 -1.44
CA PRO A 2 -11.53 -4.80 -1.52
C PRO A 2 -12.39 -3.58 -1.16
N SER A 3 -13.47 -3.33 -1.90
CA SER A 3 -14.39 -2.25 -1.55
C SER A 3 -14.88 -2.44 -0.11
N GLN A 4 -15.24 -1.36 0.58
CA GLN A 4 -15.77 -1.46 1.94
C GLN A 4 -16.98 -2.42 1.99
N THR A 5 -17.76 -2.49 0.91
CA THR A 5 -18.80 -3.51 0.69
C THR A 5 -18.28 -4.93 0.88
N LYS A 6 -17.16 -5.28 0.22
CA LYS A 6 -16.57 -6.63 0.30
C LYS A 6 -16.00 -6.94 1.68
N LEU A 7 -15.54 -5.92 2.40
CA LEU A 7 -15.08 -6.10 3.78
C LEU A 7 -16.25 -6.35 4.72
N VAL A 8 -17.31 -5.53 4.63
CA VAL A 8 -18.53 -5.71 5.42
C VAL A 8 -19.17 -7.07 5.13
N ASP A 9 -19.27 -7.44 3.85
CA ASP A 9 -19.75 -8.76 3.41
C ASP A 9 -18.91 -9.90 3.98
N ALA A 10 -17.58 -9.76 3.99
CA ALA A 10 -16.70 -10.74 4.60
C ALA A 10 -16.90 -10.85 6.13
N ILE A 11 -17.09 -9.73 6.83
CA ILE A 11 -17.38 -9.75 8.27
C ILE A 11 -18.74 -10.41 8.54
N GLN A 12 -19.74 -10.11 7.73
CA GLN A 12 -21.09 -10.67 7.87
C GLN A 12 -21.09 -12.19 7.69
N HIS A 13 -20.41 -12.70 6.67
CA HIS A 13 -20.57 -14.10 6.24
C HIS A 13 -19.41 -15.03 6.62
N LYS A 14 -18.21 -14.52 6.93
CA LYS A 14 -17.07 -15.38 7.30
C LYS A 14 -16.98 -15.55 8.80
N LEU A 15 -17.20 -16.79 9.26
CA LEU A 15 -17.14 -17.15 10.67
C LEU A 15 -15.84 -16.73 11.37
N LEU A 16 -14.69 -16.84 10.68
CA LEU A 16 -13.39 -16.42 11.22
C LEU A 16 -13.35 -14.92 11.54
N CYS A 17 -13.95 -14.09 10.68
CA CYS A 17 -14.01 -12.64 10.91
C CYS A 17 -14.92 -12.31 12.11
N ARG A 18 -16.04 -13.02 12.24
CA ARG A 18 -16.97 -12.84 13.36
C ARG A 18 -16.35 -13.25 14.69
N TRP A 19 -15.71 -14.42 14.73
CA TRP A 19 -14.97 -14.89 15.89
C TRP A 19 -13.88 -13.90 16.32
N PHE A 20 -13.10 -13.38 15.37
CA PHE A 20 -12.03 -12.43 15.66
C PHE A 20 -12.54 -11.10 16.23
N LEU A 21 -13.71 -10.65 15.77
CA LEU A 21 -14.34 -9.41 16.22
C LEU A 21 -15.25 -9.59 17.44
N ASP A 22 -15.29 -10.81 18.01
CA ASP A 22 -16.21 -11.20 19.07
C ASP A 22 -17.68 -10.85 18.73
N LEU A 23 -18.07 -11.08 17.47
CA LEU A 23 -19.40 -10.80 16.96
C LEU A 23 -20.28 -12.06 17.03
N PRO A 24 -21.36 -12.07 17.85
CA PRO A 24 -22.29 -13.20 17.96
C PRO A 24 -22.94 -13.52 16.61
N LEU A 25 -23.31 -14.77 16.33
CA LEU A 25 -23.86 -15.18 15.03
C LEU A 25 -25.19 -14.51 14.67
N GLU A 26 -25.95 -14.11 15.68
CA GLU A 26 -27.29 -13.54 15.59
C GLU A 26 -27.28 -12.03 15.30
N GLU A 27 -26.12 -11.37 15.45
CA GLU A 27 -26.00 -9.92 15.30
C GLU A 27 -25.43 -9.52 13.94
N ASP A 28 -26.14 -8.65 13.21
CA ASP A 28 -25.59 -8.11 11.98
C ASP A 28 -24.50 -7.06 12.25
N TRP A 29 -23.42 -7.14 11.49
CA TRP A 29 -22.41 -6.09 11.50
C TRP A 29 -22.96 -4.80 10.87
N ARG A 30 -22.38 -3.66 11.28
CA ARG A 30 -22.76 -2.32 10.80
C ARG A 30 -22.67 -2.18 9.27
N THR A 31 -23.44 -1.24 8.73
CA THR A 31 -23.46 -0.95 7.30
C THR A 31 -22.12 -0.40 6.78
N GLN A 32 -21.96 -0.43 5.46
CA GLN A 32 -20.77 0.10 4.79
C GLN A 32 -20.55 1.59 5.08
N GLU A 33 -21.63 2.38 5.15
CA GLU A 33 -21.61 3.81 5.41
C GLU A 33 -21.05 4.09 6.82
N ALA A 34 -21.52 3.34 7.82
CA ALA A 34 -21.03 3.43 9.18
C ALA A 34 -19.53 3.09 9.28
N PHE A 35 -19.08 2.05 8.57
CA PHE A 35 -17.66 1.71 8.50
C PHE A 35 -16.83 2.83 7.84
N SER A 36 -17.37 3.45 6.80
CA SER A 36 -16.69 4.52 6.04
C SER A 36 -16.50 5.78 6.89
N MET A 37 -17.54 6.20 7.61
CA MET A 37 -17.48 7.33 8.55
C MET A 37 -16.53 7.03 9.72
N ASN A 38 -16.57 5.81 10.26
CA ASN A 38 -15.66 5.38 11.31
C ASN A 38 -14.21 5.42 10.82
N ARG A 39 -13.93 4.93 9.62
CA ARG A 39 -12.57 4.92 9.07
C ARG A 39 -11.94 6.31 9.02
N GLN A 40 -12.69 7.33 8.58
CA GLN A 40 -12.17 8.70 8.60
C GLN A 40 -11.82 9.18 10.01
N ARG A 41 -12.62 8.82 11.02
CA ARG A 41 -12.31 9.12 12.43
C ARG A 41 -11.09 8.35 12.93
N LEU A 42 -10.96 7.08 12.56
CA LEU A 42 -9.79 6.27 12.89
C LEU A 42 -8.50 6.88 12.32
N GLU A 43 -8.55 7.35 11.06
CA GLU A 43 -7.43 8.02 10.40
C GLU A 43 -7.14 9.39 11.05
N LEU A 44 -8.17 10.19 11.37
CA LEU A 44 -8.01 11.51 11.99
C LEU A 44 -7.28 11.45 13.35
N HIS A 45 -7.56 10.41 14.13
CA HIS A 45 -6.96 10.21 15.45
C HIS A 45 -5.77 9.25 15.45
N ASP A 46 -5.31 8.85 14.25
CA ASP A 46 -4.24 7.87 14.04
C ASP A 46 -4.44 6.58 14.86
N LEU A 47 -5.71 6.19 15.09
CA LEU A 47 -6.06 5.15 16.06
C LEU A 47 -5.50 3.79 15.63
N CYS A 48 -5.52 3.50 14.33
CA CYS A 48 -4.94 2.28 13.78
C CYS A 48 -3.45 2.18 14.07
N ARG A 49 -2.72 3.29 13.94
CA ARG A 49 -1.28 3.32 14.20
C ARG A 49 -1.00 3.19 15.69
N ASN A 50 -1.69 3.98 16.52
CA ASN A 50 -1.55 3.94 17.97
C ASN A 50 -1.89 2.55 18.55
N PHE A 51 -2.95 1.91 18.04
CA PHE A 51 -3.31 0.54 18.43
C PHE A 51 -2.22 -0.45 18.03
N PHE A 52 -1.72 -0.38 16.79
CA PHE A 52 -0.62 -1.22 16.33
C PHE A 52 0.63 -1.06 17.19
N ASP A 53 1.07 0.18 17.43
CA ASP A 53 2.25 0.47 18.24
C ASP A 53 2.07 -0.01 19.69
N ARG A 54 0.86 0.07 20.26
CA ARG A 54 0.56 -0.48 21.59
C ARG A 54 0.62 -2.01 21.63
N VAL A 55 0.13 -2.70 20.60
CA VAL A 55 0.23 -4.17 20.50
C VAL A 55 1.70 -4.60 20.38
N VAL A 56 2.51 -3.88 19.61
CA VAL A 56 3.95 -4.13 19.52
C VAL A 56 4.63 -3.91 20.87
N ALA A 57 4.33 -2.82 21.57
CA ALA A 57 4.87 -2.54 22.90
C ALA A 57 4.52 -3.63 23.93
N GLU A 58 3.26 -4.09 23.96
CA GLU A 58 2.85 -5.21 24.82
C GLU A 58 3.62 -6.50 24.46
N GLY A 59 3.89 -6.74 23.18
CA GLY A 59 4.71 -7.87 22.73
C GLY A 59 6.17 -7.77 23.20
N ILE A 60 6.73 -6.56 23.24
CA ILE A 60 8.06 -6.29 23.82
C ILE A 60 8.05 -6.61 25.30
N ASP A 61 7.10 -6.06 26.06
CA ASP A 61 7.00 -6.23 27.51
C ASP A 61 6.84 -7.70 27.92
N ARG A 62 6.16 -8.50 27.08
CA ARG A 62 6.01 -9.95 27.27
C ARG A 62 7.20 -10.78 26.79
N GLY A 63 8.27 -10.16 26.30
CA GLY A 63 9.46 -10.84 25.83
C GLY A 63 9.25 -11.66 24.54
N LEU A 64 8.24 -11.31 23.73
CA LEU A 64 7.96 -12.01 22.47
C LEU A 64 9.02 -11.70 21.40
N ILE A 65 9.74 -10.60 21.54
CA ILE A 65 10.80 -10.20 20.60
C ILE A 65 12.13 -10.89 20.90
N SER A 66 12.72 -11.55 19.90
CA SER A 66 14.07 -12.10 19.98
C SER A 66 15.14 -11.05 19.65
N PRO A 67 16.38 -11.18 20.16
CA PRO A 67 17.44 -10.19 19.96
C PRO A 67 18.05 -10.17 18.54
N GLY A 68 17.55 -10.95 17.58
CA GLY A 68 18.17 -11.02 16.25
C GLY A 68 17.46 -11.79 15.14
N HIS A 69 16.34 -12.45 15.38
CA HIS A 69 15.65 -13.21 14.33
C HIS A 69 14.45 -12.43 13.79
N PHE A 70 14.72 -11.67 12.72
CA PHE A 70 13.72 -10.86 12.03
C PHE A 70 13.73 -11.16 10.54
N THR A 71 12.55 -11.11 9.93
CA THR A 71 12.39 -11.18 8.48
C THR A 71 11.73 -9.91 7.98
N ALA A 72 12.26 -9.36 6.89
CA ALA A 72 11.63 -8.27 6.17
C ALA A 72 11.16 -8.80 4.82
N ASP A 73 9.87 -8.68 4.54
CA ASP A 73 9.30 -9.02 3.24
C ASP A 73 8.82 -7.77 2.52
N GLY A 74 9.12 -7.68 1.23
CA GLY A 74 8.77 -6.56 0.36
C GLY A 74 7.75 -7.00 -0.69
N THR A 75 6.72 -6.18 -0.90
CA THR A 75 5.72 -6.42 -1.94
C THR A 75 5.36 -5.16 -2.69
N LEU A 76 5.11 -5.29 -3.99
CA LEU A 76 4.65 -4.19 -4.82
C LEU A 76 3.13 -4.03 -4.70
N VAL A 77 2.70 -2.90 -4.17
CA VAL A 77 1.29 -2.53 -4.09
C VAL A 77 0.95 -1.67 -5.31
N ARG A 78 0.05 -2.18 -6.16
CA ARG A 78 -0.40 -1.45 -7.35
C ARG A 78 -1.20 -0.22 -6.94
N SER A 79 -0.80 0.94 -7.45
CA SER A 79 -1.55 2.19 -7.30
C SER A 79 -2.78 2.18 -8.20
N LEU A 80 -3.84 2.88 -7.78
CA LEU A 80 -5.01 3.17 -8.62
C LEU A 80 -4.71 4.29 -9.63
N ALA A 81 -3.63 4.13 -10.38
CA ALA A 81 -3.13 5.09 -11.34
C ALA A 81 -2.95 4.43 -12.71
N SER A 82 -3.40 5.12 -13.76
CA SER A 82 -3.25 4.65 -15.13
C SER A 82 -1.93 5.12 -15.73
N GLN A 83 -1.29 4.25 -16.53
CA GLN A 83 -0.12 4.62 -17.32
C GLN A 83 -0.42 5.75 -18.31
N LYS A 84 -1.69 5.93 -18.73
CA LYS A 84 -2.13 7.03 -19.59
C LYS A 84 -2.05 8.41 -18.92
N ARG A 85 -1.95 8.45 -17.59
CA ARG A 85 -1.84 9.69 -16.79
C ARG A 85 -0.38 10.03 -16.43
N LEU A 86 0.59 9.38 -17.06
CA LEU A 86 2.01 9.72 -16.93
C LEU A 86 2.33 10.98 -17.74
N ARG A 87 2.61 12.08 -17.04
CA ARG A 87 3.03 13.36 -17.61
C ARG A 87 4.52 13.59 -17.42
N PRO A 88 5.18 14.35 -18.31
CA PRO A 88 6.55 14.80 -18.08
C PRO A 88 6.68 15.53 -16.74
N ILE A 89 7.83 15.42 -16.10
CA ILE A 89 8.14 16.23 -14.92
C ILE A 89 8.44 17.65 -15.42
N GLU A 90 7.91 18.67 -14.74
CA GLU A 90 8.09 20.08 -15.11
C GLU A 90 9.57 20.41 -15.39
N GLY A 91 9.84 20.97 -16.56
CA GLY A 91 11.20 21.29 -17.06
C GLY A 91 11.58 20.57 -18.36
N GLU A 92 10.94 19.45 -18.70
CA GLU A 92 11.04 18.85 -20.04
C GLU A 92 9.88 19.34 -20.91
N LYS A 93 10.19 20.16 -21.93
CA LYS A 93 9.21 20.59 -22.95
C LYS A 93 8.64 19.35 -23.66
N ASP A 94 7.31 19.24 -23.70
CA ASP A 94 6.62 18.34 -24.62
C ASP A 94 6.76 19.02 -26.00
N ASP A 95 7.64 18.52 -26.87
CA ASP A 95 7.78 19.05 -28.25
C ASP A 95 6.56 18.69 -29.15
N ASP A 96 5.52 18.06 -28.59
CA ASP A 96 4.30 17.67 -29.28
C ASP A 96 3.07 18.44 -28.74
N ASP A 97 3.03 19.76 -28.95
CA ASP A 97 1.81 20.57 -28.79
C ASP A 97 1.10 20.78 -30.14
N HIS A 98 0.47 19.73 -30.66
CA HIS A 98 -0.49 19.86 -31.76
C HIS A 98 -1.75 19.03 -31.52
N GLY A 99 -2.83 19.69 -31.07
CA GLY A 99 -4.21 19.26 -31.34
C GLY A 99 -5.14 19.07 -30.14
N PRO A 100 -6.48 19.19 -30.35
CA PRO A 100 -7.48 19.21 -29.29
C PRO A 100 -7.53 17.87 -28.55
N ARG A 101 -7.30 17.90 -27.23
CA ARG A 101 -7.16 16.71 -26.37
C ARG A 101 -8.51 16.09 -26.02
N GLY A 102 -9.05 15.27 -26.93
CA GLY A 102 -10.10 14.31 -26.61
C GLY A 102 -9.58 13.19 -25.69
N ARG A 103 -10.47 12.69 -24.80
CA ARG A 103 -10.19 11.62 -23.81
C ARG A 103 -9.63 10.33 -24.43
N ASP A 104 -9.89 10.12 -25.73
CA ASP A 104 -9.52 8.94 -26.52
C ASP A 104 -8.61 9.26 -27.71
N THR A 105 -7.72 10.25 -27.58
CA THR A 105 -6.62 10.38 -28.54
C THR A 105 -5.63 9.24 -28.32
N LEU A 106 -5.51 8.34 -29.31
CA LEU A 106 -4.42 7.36 -29.37
C LEU A 106 -3.12 8.15 -29.57
N VAL A 107 -2.51 8.59 -28.47
CA VAL A 107 -1.17 9.18 -28.50
C VAL A 107 -0.23 8.07 -28.94
N ASP A 108 0.21 8.12 -30.19
CA ASP A 108 1.22 7.20 -30.69
C ASP A 108 2.49 7.42 -29.88
N SER A 109 2.76 6.46 -28.99
CA SER A 109 3.83 6.55 -28.00
C SER A 109 5.06 5.76 -28.45
N ARG A 110 5.10 5.36 -29.73
CA ARG A 110 6.16 4.53 -30.31
C ARG A 110 7.44 5.37 -30.41
N GLY A 111 8.43 5.03 -29.58
CA GLY A 111 9.79 5.58 -29.66
C GLY A 111 10.24 6.40 -28.44
N GLN A 112 9.33 6.98 -27.66
CA GLN A 112 9.72 7.75 -26.47
C GLN A 112 9.98 6.83 -25.26
N LYS A 113 11.21 6.85 -24.73
CA LYS A 113 11.60 6.14 -23.50
C LYS A 113 10.89 6.77 -22.29
N ARG A 114 9.64 6.36 -22.03
CA ARG A 114 8.95 6.68 -20.78
C ARG A 114 9.73 6.03 -19.64
N SER A 115 10.37 6.79 -18.77
CA SER A 115 11.09 6.25 -17.61
C SER A 115 10.55 6.83 -16.31
N ASN A 116 10.93 6.24 -15.18
CA ASN A 116 10.69 6.85 -13.87
C ASN A 116 11.58 8.08 -13.63
N ALA A 117 12.51 8.46 -14.53
CA ALA A 117 13.24 9.71 -14.42
C ALA A 117 12.45 10.86 -15.06
N THR A 118 11.78 10.60 -16.18
CA THR A 118 11.18 11.64 -17.04
C THR A 118 9.68 11.83 -16.85
N ARG A 119 8.97 10.85 -16.26
CA ARG A 119 7.49 10.86 -16.17
C ARG A 119 6.98 10.60 -14.75
N ARG A 120 5.92 11.29 -14.33
CA ARG A 120 5.19 11.08 -13.07
C ARG A 120 3.69 10.95 -13.32
N SER A 121 2.99 10.18 -12.48
CA SER A 121 1.54 10.09 -12.60
C SER A 121 0.90 11.31 -11.95
N THR A 122 -0.11 11.88 -12.59
CA THR A 122 -0.90 12.97 -11.99
C THR A 122 -1.85 12.48 -10.89
N THR A 123 -2.17 11.18 -10.88
CA THR A 123 -3.09 10.59 -9.90
C THR A 123 -2.38 10.12 -8.64
N ASP A 124 -1.15 9.61 -8.78
CA ASP A 124 -0.30 9.20 -7.65
C ASP A 124 1.17 9.54 -8.02
N PRO A 125 1.65 10.75 -7.67
CA PRO A 125 2.99 11.20 -8.03
C PRO A 125 4.12 10.38 -7.42
N GLU A 126 3.85 9.65 -6.34
CA GLU A 126 4.83 8.84 -5.63
C GLU A 126 4.92 7.41 -6.19
N ALA A 127 3.90 6.96 -6.91
CA ALA A 127 3.95 5.71 -7.64
C ALA A 127 5.10 5.69 -8.66
N ARG A 128 5.76 4.54 -8.79
CA ARG A 128 6.78 4.29 -9.80
C ARG A 128 6.37 3.14 -10.67
N ARG A 129 6.78 3.18 -11.93
CA ARG A 129 6.60 2.03 -12.82
C ARG A 129 7.57 0.94 -12.39
N ALA A 130 7.03 -0.17 -11.91
CA ALA A 130 7.79 -1.31 -11.42
C ALA A 130 7.19 -2.61 -11.98
N ARG A 131 8.02 -3.67 -12.03
CA ARG A 131 7.61 -5.03 -12.41
C ARG A 131 8.21 -6.01 -11.41
N LYS A 132 7.48 -7.08 -11.09
CA LYS A 132 7.94 -8.09 -10.12
C LYS A 132 9.08 -8.96 -10.65
N GLY A 133 9.26 -9.05 -11.97
CA GLY A 133 10.34 -9.83 -12.58
C GLY A 133 10.46 -9.59 -14.08
N LEU A 134 11.49 -10.18 -14.69
CA LEU A 134 11.69 -10.18 -16.14
C LEU A 134 10.48 -10.84 -16.82
N GLY A 135 9.98 -10.23 -17.89
CA GLY A 135 8.81 -10.73 -18.64
C GLY A 135 7.45 -10.52 -17.98
N LYS A 136 7.37 -9.95 -16.77
CA LYS A 136 6.09 -9.57 -16.15
C LYS A 136 5.68 -8.15 -16.55
N GLU A 137 4.37 -7.93 -16.59
CA GLU A 137 3.80 -6.62 -16.84
C GLU A 137 4.31 -5.59 -15.83
N SER A 138 4.48 -4.36 -16.29
CA SER A 138 4.83 -3.24 -15.44
C SER A 138 3.58 -2.46 -15.04
N HIS A 139 3.46 -2.14 -13.77
CA HIS A 139 2.38 -1.33 -13.24
C HIS A 139 2.95 -0.12 -12.49
N LEU A 140 2.10 0.87 -12.26
CA LEU A 140 2.41 1.92 -11.28
C LEU A 140 2.19 1.35 -9.90
N CYS A 141 3.26 1.31 -9.10
CA CYS A 141 3.27 0.68 -7.80
C CYS A 141 3.99 1.55 -6.78
N ARG A 142 3.64 1.30 -5.52
CA ARG A 142 4.46 1.59 -4.35
C ARG A 142 5.06 0.29 -3.83
N SER A 143 6.11 0.39 -3.03
CA SER A 143 6.69 -0.75 -2.33
C SER A 143 6.16 -0.75 -0.90
N ALA A 144 5.57 -1.85 -0.46
CA ALA A 144 5.20 -2.05 0.94
C ALA A 144 6.14 -3.07 1.56
N HIS A 145 6.52 -2.84 2.81
CA HIS A 145 7.46 -3.67 3.55
C HIS A 145 6.84 -4.03 4.89
N VAL A 146 6.99 -5.28 5.28
CA VAL A 146 6.55 -5.78 6.58
C VAL A 146 7.76 -6.36 7.30
N LEU A 147 8.01 -5.88 8.52
CA LEU A 147 9.00 -6.41 9.43
C LEU A 147 8.32 -7.38 10.41
N MET A 148 8.76 -8.62 10.41
CA MET A 148 8.20 -9.70 11.22
C MET A 148 9.25 -10.25 12.18
N GLU A 149 8.84 -10.52 13.41
CA GLU A 149 9.61 -11.30 14.37
C GLU A 149 9.45 -12.79 14.04
N THR A 150 10.57 -13.50 13.85
CA THR A 150 10.54 -14.85 13.28
C THR A 150 10.05 -15.92 14.26
N ARG A 151 10.27 -15.75 15.57
CA ARG A 151 9.98 -16.77 16.57
C ARG A 151 8.49 -16.79 16.98
N SER A 152 7.91 -15.62 17.13
CA SER A 152 6.54 -15.36 17.57
C SER A 152 5.59 -15.08 16.42
N GLY A 153 6.12 -14.71 15.25
CA GLY A 153 5.30 -14.25 14.12
C GLY A 153 4.71 -12.86 14.33
N LEU A 154 5.21 -12.08 15.28
CA LEU A 154 4.70 -10.74 15.57
C LEU A 154 5.08 -9.77 14.44
N CYS A 155 4.10 -9.03 13.91
CA CYS A 155 4.36 -7.91 13.00
C CYS A 155 4.87 -6.72 13.80
N LEU A 156 6.10 -6.28 13.53
CA LEU A 156 6.77 -5.20 14.25
C LEU A 156 6.67 -3.87 13.54
N GLY A 157 6.43 -3.89 12.23
CA GLY A 157 6.30 -2.66 11.47
C GLY A 157 5.82 -2.90 10.06
N VAL A 158 5.08 -1.92 9.55
CA VAL A 158 4.69 -1.84 8.15
C VAL A 158 5.12 -0.47 7.63
N ALA A 159 5.80 -0.45 6.50
CA ALA A 159 6.24 0.77 5.83
C ALA A 159 5.84 0.75 4.36
N VAL A 160 5.47 1.91 3.83
CA VAL A 160 5.24 2.11 2.39
C VAL A 160 6.28 3.09 1.89
N ASP A 161 6.97 2.72 0.82
CA ASP A 161 8.05 3.47 0.19
C ASP A 161 7.92 3.44 -1.33
N THR A 162 8.82 4.14 -2.00
CA THR A 162 8.92 4.24 -3.45
C THR A 162 9.40 2.91 -4.04
N ALA A 163 8.75 2.43 -5.11
CA ALA A 163 9.17 1.22 -5.81
C ALA A 163 10.38 1.46 -6.74
N ASP A 164 11.56 1.71 -6.15
CA ASP A 164 12.83 2.00 -6.83
C ASP A 164 13.87 0.85 -6.76
N GLY A 165 13.47 -0.30 -6.20
CA GLY A 165 14.33 -1.46 -6.01
C GLY A 165 15.30 -1.36 -4.82
N HIS A 166 15.32 -0.23 -4.11
CA HIS A 166 16.19 0.01 -2.95
C HIS A 166 15.39 0.09 -1.64
N ALA A 167 14.07 0.11 -1.75
CA ALA A 167 13.14 0.24 -0.64
C ALA A 167 13.26 -0.91 0.39
N GLU A 168 13.51 -2.15 -0.04
CA GLU A 168 13.70 -3.27 0.90
C GLU A 168 14.89 -3.02 1.81
N ARG A 169 16.03 -2.64 1.24
CA ARG A 169 17.25 -2.35 2.00
C ARG A 169 17.05 -1.20 2.98
N ARG A 170 16.37 -0.13 2.57
CA ARG A 170 16.08 1.02 3.47
C ARG A 170 15.16 0.65 4.62
N ASN A 171 14.19 -0.23 4.40
CA ASN A 171 13.21 -0.59 5.43
C ASN A 171 13.70 -1.72 6.35
N ALA A 172 14.68 -2.53 5.93
CA ALA A 172 15.31 -3.54 6.78
C ALA A 172 16.04 -2.92 7.99
N ASP A 173 16.58 -1.71 7.83
CA ASP A 173 17.35 -1.02 8.86
C ASP A 173 16.47 -0.26 9.88
N ARG A 174 15.15 -0.13 9.64
CA ARG A 174 14.19 0.59 10.50
C ARG A 174 13.72 -0.22 11.71
N ARG A 175 14.65 -0.87 12.42
CA ARG A 175 14.33 -1.65 13.61
C ARG A 175 13.74 -0.73 14.68
N PRO A 176 12.67 -1.13 15.39
CA PRO A 176 12.26 -0.41 16.59
C PRO A 176 13.44 -0.42 17.57
N ALA A 177 13.83 0.75 18.06
CA ALA A 177 14.83 0.85 19.12
C ALA A 177 14.26 0.09 20.34
N GLY A 178 15.05 -0.86 20.84
CA GLY A 178 14.77 -1.51 22.13
C GLY A 178 15.01 -0.56 23.28
#